data_AF-Q16L89-F1
#
_entry.id   AF-Q16L89-F1
#
_cell.length_a   1.000
_cell.length_b   1.000
_cell.length_c   1.000
_cell.angle_alpha   90.00
_cell.angle_beta   90.00
_cell.angle_gamma   90.00
#
_symmetry.space_group_name_H-M   'P 1'
#
loop_
_entity.id
_entity.type
_entity.pdbx_description
1 polymer ?
#
loop_
_entity_poly.entity_id
_entity_poly.type
_entity_poly.pdbx_seq_one_letter_code
_entity_poly.pdbx_strand_id
1 'polypeptide(L)'
;MHHHLDDSRDCHRLLVQLEETERHFEDFWTVHLSRLKKCLELRRFEQDFRELQANFDRHLKEVSDMTEIGETVDRMDQLIKETKDFQVSCTVDVERADQVIATGQRLIGTKGCISSCPREVVQPKCDELSRVCELINERISKRIETLIKARELMERVEKANKWCARGIELLATQRIEKCSVSAEIAEQSLQEIQEYLATAAEFKLSSPKEFKNVIQESTTLETKALVSQVLQRIDDVQLMCDKRVTVLKKLTLKPPRPVQTVTPEPAVPLQPPGGAPHPIFRTRRSYNKVRVLQHTTYLTQRRRRLCNSLAGECAPQSDEP
;
A
#
# COMPACT_ATOMS: atom_id res chain seq x y z
N MET A 1 -45.79 -89.31 37.06
CA MET A 1 -46.36 -87.95 36.97
C MET A 1 -45.49 -86.90 37.67
N HIS A 2 -45.03 -87.11 38.91
CA HIS A 2 -44.19 -86.13 39.62
C HIS A 2 -42.84 -85.81 38.94
N HIS A 3 -42.09 -86.80 38.44
CA HIS A 3 -40.83 -86.57 37.73
C HIS A 3 -40.97 -85.76 36.43
N HIS A 4 -42.05 -85.98 35.68
CA HIS A 4 -42.32 -85.23 34.44
C HIS A 4 -42.68 -83.76 34.69
N LEU A 5 -43.27 -83.45 35.85
CA LEU A 5 -43.58 -82.09 36.28
C LEU A 5 -42.34 -81.36 36.81
N ASP A 6 -41.40 -82.09 37.41
CA ASP A 6 -40.12 -81.56 37.92
C ASP A 6 -39.17 -81.22 36.77
N ASP A 7 -39.03 -82.11 35.77
CA ASP A 7 -38.28 -81.84 34.53
C ASP A 7 -38.84 -80.64 33.76
N SER A 8 -40.17 -80.51 33.70
CA SER A 8 -40.81 -79.36 33.05
C SER A 8 -40.51 -78.03 33.77
N ARG A 9 -40.35 -78.06 35.09
CA ARG A 9 -40.06 -76.88 35.90
C ARG A 9 -38.59 -76.46 35.78
N ASP A 10 -37.69 -77.43 35.71
CA ASP A 10 -36.26 -77.18 35.50
C ASP A 10 -35.96 -76.63 34.09
N CYS A 11 -36.59 -77.19 33.05
CA CYS A 11 -36.53 -76.64 31.69
C CYS A 11 -37.03 -75.19 31.64
N HIS A 12 -38.13 -74.87 32.33
CA HIS A 12 -38.64 -73.51 32.39
C HIS A 12 -37.66 -72.55 33.08
N ARG A 13 -37.02 -72.97 34.19
CA ARG A 13 -36.01 -72.16 34.89
C ARG A 13 -34.78 -71.88 34.01
N LEU A 14 -34.30 -72.88 33.27
CA LEU A 14 -33.17 -72.72 32.35
C LEU A 14 -33.51 -71.78 31.18
N LEU A 15 -34.73 -71.84 30.65
CA LEU A 15 -35.19 -70.90 29.60
C LEU A 15 -35.19 -69.46 30.10
N VAL A 16 -35.72 -69.20 31.30
CA VAL A 16 -35.70 -67.85 31.89
C VAL A 16 -34.26 -67.36 32.07
N GLN A 17 -33.34 -68.21 32.53
CA GLN A 17 -31.92 -67.86 32.68
C GLN A 17 -31.25 -67.56 31.33
N LEU A 18 -31.58 -68.30 30.28
CA LEU A 18 -31.09 -68.05 28.92
C LEU A 18 -31.60 -66.71 28.40
N GLU A 19 -32.90 -66.42 28.56
CA GLU A 19 -33.49 -65.14 28.15
C GLU A 19 -32.89 -63.96 28.93
N GLU A 20 -32.68 -64.12 30.24
CA GLU A 20 -31.99 -63.11 31.05
C GLU A 20 -30.56 -62.91 30.57
N THR A 21 -29.81 -63.99 30.33
CA THR A 21 -28.42 -63.92 29.85
C THR A 21 -28.33 -63.26 28.48
N GLU A 22 -29.25 -63.56 27.57
CA GLU A 22 -29.37 -62.91 26.27
C GLU A 22 -29.56 -61.40 26.43
N ARG A 23 -30.51 -60.94 27.26
CA ARG A 23 -30.70 -59.50 27.53
C ARG A 23 -29.45 -58.85 28.11
N HIS A 24 -28.76 -59.51 29.04
CA HIS A 24 -27.50 -58.99 29.59
C HIS A 24 -26.42 -58.83 28.51
N PHE A 25 -26.34 -59.74 27.55
CA PHE A 25 -25.41 -59.62 26.42
C PHE A 25 -25.79 -58.46 25.48
N GLU A 26 -27.07 -58.26 25.20
CA GLU A 26 -27.54 -57.13 24.39
C GLU A 26 -27.22 -55.78 25.04
N ASP A 27 -27.49 -55.63 26.34
CA ASP A 27 -27.16 -54.44 27.11
C ASP A 27 -25.66 -54.19 27.14
N PHE A 28 -24.87 -55.26 27.39
CA PHE A 28 -23.43 -55.21 27.35
C PHE A 28 -22.95 -54.72 25.98
N TRP A 29 -23.40 -55.32 24.88
CA TRP A 29 -22.96 -54.96 23.54
C TRP A 29 -23.37 -53.54 23.16
N THR A 30 -24.57 -53.12 23.53
CA THR A 30 -25.07 -51.75 23.28
C THR A 30 -24.18 -50.71 23.95
N VAL A 31 -23.81 -50.94 25.21
CA VAL A 31 -22.88 -50.08 25.95
C VAL A 31 -21.49 -50.09 25.30
N HIS A 32 -20.95 -51.26 24.95
CA HIS A 32 -19.61 -51.37 24.35
C HIS A 32 -19.52 -50.75 22.96
N LEU A 33 -20.54 -50.94 22.12
CA LEU A 33 -20.62 -50.31 20.81
C LEU A 33 -20.72 -48.78 20.93
N SER A 34 -21.55 -48.29 21.85
CA SER A 34 -21.68 -46.84 22.14
C SER A 34 -20.35 -46.25 22.57
N ARG A 35 -19.63 -46.95 23.45
CA ARG A 35 -18.28 -46.61 23.92
C ARG A 35 -17.26 -46.50 22.79
N LEU A 36 -17.21 -47.49 21.89
CA LEU A 36 -16.31 -47.50 20.74
C LEU A 36 -16.62 -46.37 19.75
N LYS A 37 -17.90 -46.13 19.46
CA LYS A 37 -18.34 -45.02 18.60
C LYS A 37 -17.86 -43.66 19.14
N LYS A 38 -18.02 -43.41 20.43
CA LYS A 38 -17.54 -42.18 21.08
C LYS A 38 -16.01 -42.03 21.01
N CYS A 39 -15.28 -43.12 21.22
CA CYS A 39 -13.82 -43.12 21.07
C CYS A 39 -13.40 -42.74 19.64
N LEU A 40 -14.08 -43.32 18.64
CA LEU A 40 -13.83 -42.99 17.24
C LEU A 40 -14.13 -41.52 16.92
N GLU A 41 -15.24 -40.97 17.40
CA GLU A 41 -15.58 -39.56 17.21
C GLU A 41 -14.56 -38.63 17.88
N LEU A 42 -14.11 -38.95 19.10
CA LEU A 42 -13.06 -38.20 19.77
C LEU A 42 -11.76 -38.24 18.96
N ARG A 43 -11.36 -39.40 18.44
CA ARG A 43 -10.16 -39.52 17.59
C ARG A 43 -10.24 -38.70 16.31
N ARG A 44 -11.41 -38.66 15.67
CA ARG A 44 -11.65 -37.82 14.49
C ARG A 44 -11.51 -36.33 14.83
N PHE A 45 -12.16 -35.89 15.91
CA PHE A 45 -12.02 -34.52 16.41
C PHE A 45 -10.55 -34.15 16.69
N GLU A 46 -9.78 -35.03 17.33
CA GLU A 46 -8.35 -34.80 17.60
C GLU A 46 -7.48 -34.76 16.34
N GLN A 47 -7.89 -35.46 15.28
CA GLN A 47 -7.24 -35.39 13.98
C GLN A 47 -7.57 -34.05 13.31
N ASP A 48 -8.85 -33.70 13.21
CA ASP A 48 -9.30 -32.45 12.58
C ASP A 48 -8.68 -31.22 13.27
N PHE A 49 -8.60 -31.24 14.60
CA PHE A 49 -7.91 -30.21 15.38
C PHE A 49 -6.43 -30.06 14.98
N ARG A 50 -5.69 -31.16 14.85
CA ARG A 50 -4.26 -31.13 14.49
C ARG A 50 -4.04 -30.64 13.07
N GLU A 51 -4.91 -31.02 12.14
CA GLU A 51 -4.87 -30.54 10.75
C GLU A 51 -5.14 -29.03 10.69
N LEU A 52 -6.17 -28.55 11.39
CA LEU A 52 -6.48 -27.13 11.48
C LEU A 52 -5.36 -26.34 12.16
N GLN A 53 -4.77 -26.86 13.23
CA GLN A 53 -3.64 -26.22 13.92
C GLN A 53 -2.47 -26.00 12.95
N ALA A 54 -2.08 -27.01 12.18
CA ALA A 54 -1.01 -26.88 11.20
C ALA A 54 -1.34 -25.88 10.07
N ASN A 55 -2.61 -25.80 9.65
CA ASN A 55 -3.06 -24.80 8.68
C ASN A 55 -3.02 -23.39 9.27
N PHE A 56 -3.50 -23.20 10.49
CA PHE A 56 -3.49 -21.90 11.16
C PHE A 56 -2.07 -21.41 11.48
N ASP A 57 -1.15 -22.28 11.85
CA ASP A 57 0.27 -21.93 12.01
C ASP A 57 0.85 -21.38 10.69
N ARG A 58 0.47 -21.99 9.55
CA ARG A 58 0.86 -21.52 8.23
C ARG A 58 0.23 -20.16 7.91
N HIS A 59 -1.07 -19.99 8.17
CA HIS A 59 -1.77 -18.73 7.91
C HIS A 59 -1.20 -17.58 8.76
N LEU A 60 -0.93 -17.85 10.05
CA LEU A 60 -0.31 -16.87 10.97
C LEU A 60 1.10 -16.50 10.55
N LYS A 61 1.87 -17.46 10.02
CA LYS A 61 3.19 -17.18 9.44
C LYS A 61 3.06 -16.33 8.18
N GLU A 62 2.20 -16.74 7.24
CA GLU A 62 2.02 -16.05 5.97
C GLU A 62 1.59 -14.58 6.15
N VAL A 63 0.59 -14.32 7.00
CA VAL A 63 0.19 -12.92 7.31
C VAL A 63 1.29 -12.14 8.03
N SER A 64 2.14 -12.82 8.82
CA SER A 64 3.28 -12.19 9.49
C SER A 64 4.40 -11.85 8.50
N ASP A 65 4.56 -12.63 7.44
CA ASP A 65 5.55 -12.42 6.38
C ASP A 65 5.10 -11.37 5.35
N MET A 66 3.80 -10.99 5.35
CA MET A 66 3.24 -9.88 4.55
C MET A 66 3.66 -8.50 5.08
N THR A 67 4.95 -8.19 5.08
CA THR A 67 5.50 -6.93 5.64
C THR A 67 5.68 -5.81 4.62
N GLU A 68 5.58 -6.10 3.32
CA GLU A 68 5.89 -5.14 2.26
C GLU A 68 4.96 -3.92 2.29
N ILE A 69 5.49 -2.74 1.96
CA ILE A 69 4.72 -1.51 1.77
C ILE A 69 5.17 -0.94 0.42
N GLY A 70 4.23 -0.76 -0.51
CA GLY A 70 4.53 -0.27 -1.86
C GLY A 70 4.94 1.20 -1.87
N GLU A 71 5.58 1.65 -2.95
CA GLU A 71 5.94 3.06 -3.16
C GLU A 71 5.06 3.75 -4.23
N THR A 72 4.12 3.01 -4.82
CA THR A 72 3.17 3.49 -5.83
C THR A 72 1.75 3.08 -5.47
N VAL A 73 0.76 3.83 -5.97
CA VAL A 73 -0.65 3.47 -5.76
C VAL A 73 -0.97 2.09 -6.32
N ASP A 74 -0.47 1.78 -7.52
CA ASP A 74 -0.70 0.48 -8.17
C ASP A 74 -0.14 -0.70 -7.34
N ARG A 75 1.07 -0.57 -6.78
CA ARG A 75 1.64 -1.63 -5.94
C ARG A 75 0.84 -1.79 -4.65
N MET A 76 0.36 -0.69 -4.06
CA MET A 76 -0.50 -0.75 -2.88
C MET A 76 -1.82 -1.46 -3.18
N ASP A 77 -2.47 -1.13 -4.29
CA ASP A 77 -3.71 -1.78 -4.72
C ASP A 77 -3.51 -3.30 -4.92
N GLN A 78 -2.38 -3.69 -5.51
CA GLN A 78 -2.00 -5.09 -5.66
C GLN A 78 -1.77 -5.80 -4.32
N LEU A 79 -1.06 -5.17 -3.36
CA LEU A 79 -0.84 -5.72 -2.01
C LEU A 79 -2.17 -5.88 -1.23
N ILE A 80 -3.09 -4.91 -1.37
CA ILE A 80 -4.42 -4.99 -0.75
C ILE A 80 -5.19 -6.17 -1.34
N LYS A 81 -5.14 -6.34 -2.66
CA LYS A 81 -5.78 -7.46 -3.35
C LYS A 81 -5.20 -8.80 -2.88
N GLU A 82 -3.87 -8.94 -2.87
CA GLU A 82 -3.18 -10.15 -2.39
C GLU A 82 -3.61 -10.51 -0.96
N THR A 83 -3.69 -9.51 -0.07
CA THR A 83 -4.12 -9.73 1.33
C THR A 83 -5.59 -10.16 1.41
N LYS A 84 -6.47 -9.62 0.55
CA LYS A 84 -7.89 -10.03 0.48
C LYS A 84 -8.08 -11.42 -0.11
N ASP A 85 -7.32 -11.77 -1.15
CA ASP A 85 -7.34 -13.10 -1.73
C ASP A 85 -6.88 -14.14 -0.70
N PHE A 86 -5.84 -13.80 0.07
CA PHE A 86 -5.40 -14.61 1.22
C PHE A 86 -6.47 -14.70 2.33
N GLN A 87 -7.20 -13.62 2.62
CA GLN A 87 -8.32 -13.64 3.56
C GLN A 87 -9.38 -14.67 3.16
N VAL A 88 -9.75 -14.69 1.87
CA VAL A 88 -10.71 -15.66 1.32
C VAL A 88 -10.18 -17.10 1.46
N SER A 89 -8.88 -17.32 1.23
CA SER A 89 -8.26 -18.63 1.46
C SER A 89 -8.33 -19.05 2.94
N CYS A 90 -8.10 -18.14 3.87
CA CYS A 90 -8.22 -18.42 5.31
C CYS A 90 -9.64 -18.79 5.73
N THR A 91 -10.67 -18.21 5.08
CA THR A 91 -12.08 -18.44 5.43
C THR A 91 -12.47 -19.90 5.38
N VAL A 92 -11.92 -20.69 4.44
CA VAL A 92 -12.20 -22.13 4.33
C VAL A 92 -11.81 -22.88 5.60
N ASP A 93 -10.65 -22.58 6.18
CA ASP A 93 -10.18 -23.21 7.41
C ASP A 93 -10.89 -22.66 8.65
N VAL A 94 -11.26 -21.38 8.65
CA VAL A 94 -12.05 -20.77 9.74
C VAL A 94 -13.44 -21.40 9.82
N GLU A 95 -14.15 -21.54 8.69
CA GLU A 95 -15.46 -22.21 8.64
C GLU A 95 -15.36 -23.69 9.04
N ARG A 96 -14.27 -24.37 8.66
CA ARG A 96 -14.01 -25.74 9.10
C ARG A 96 -13.75 -25.81 10.60
N ALA A 97 -13.07 -24.84 11.20
CA ALA A 97 -12.87 -24.77 12.64
C ALA A 97 -14.19 -24.63 13.39
N ASP A 98 -15.15 -23.83 12.90
CA ASP A 98 -16.48 -23.72 13.50
C ASP A 98 -17.21 -25.07 13.55
N GLN A 99 -17.10 -25.88 12.48
CA GLN A 99 -17.67 -27.23 12.43
C GLN A 99 -16.99 -28.19 13.43
N VAL A 100 -15.67 -28.09 13.57
CA VAL A 100 -14.88 -28.89 14.52
C VAL A 100 -15.21 -28.50 15.96
N ILE A 101 -15.35 -27.20 16.24
CA ILE A 101 -15.79 -26.68 17.54
C ILE A 101 -17.19 -27.21 17.86
N ALA A 102 -18.15 -27.12 16.92
CA ALA A 102 -19.50 -27.65 17.12
C ALA A 102 -19.49 -29.16 17.41
N THR A 103 -18.64 -29.91 16.71
CA THR A 103 -18.43 -31.34 16.97
C THR A 103 -17.86 -31.59 18.37
N GLY A 104 -16.89 -30.79 18.80
CA GLY A 104 -16.33 -30.83 20.15
C GLY A 104 -17.38 -30.56 21.22
N GLN A 105 -18.23 -29.55 21.04
CA GLN A 105 -19.30 -29.23 21.99
C GLN A 105 -20.33 -30.36 22.11
N ARG A 106 -20.66 -31.02 21.00
CA ARG A 106 -21.52 -32.23 21.01
C ARG A 106 -20.87 -33.40 21.75
N LEU A 107 -19.57 -33.62 21.57
CA LEU A 107 -18.82 -34.64 22.31
C LEU A 107 -18.85 -34.39 23.83
N ILE A 108 -18.73 -33.13 24.25
CA ILE A 108 -18.82 -32.73 25.66
C ILE A 108 -20.23 -32.96 26.22
N GLY A 109 -21.27 -32.65 25.45
CA GLY A 109 -22.67 -32.76 25.88
C GLY A 109 -23.22 -34.19 25.97
N THR A 110 -22.52 -35.18 25.41
CA THR A 110 -23.03 -36.55 25.30
C THR A 110 -22.81 -37.34 26.60
N LYS A 111 -23.90 -37.64 27.32
CA LYS A 111 -23.90 -38.45 28.55
C LYS A 111 -23.47 -39.91 28.31
N GLY A 112 -22.87 -40.56 29.32
CA GLY A 112 -22.55 -42.00 29.32
C GLY A 112 -21.22 -42.40 28.68
N CYS A 113 -20.13 -41.67 28.94
CA CYS A 113 -18.78 -42.02 28.51
C CYS A 113 -17.96 -42.66 29.65
N ILE A 114 -17.09 -43.58 29.26
CA ILE A 114 -16.00 -44.23 29.99
C ILE A 114 -15.04 -43.16 30.49
N SER A 115 -14.65 -43.19 31.77
CA SER A 115 -13.46 -42.54 32.36
C SER A 115 -13.00 -41.15 31.87
N SER A 116 -12.80 -40.22 32.82
CA SER A 116 -12.16 -38.90 32.68
C SER A 116 -12.79 -37.94 31.66
N CYS A 117 -13.15 -36.77 32.16
CA CYS A 117 -13.96 -35.74 31.52
C CYS A 117 -13.50 -35.41 30.08
N PRO A 118 -14.26 -35.79 29.01
CA PRO A 118 -14.00 -35.32 27.65
C PRO A 118 -13.93 -33.80 27.56
N ARG A 119 -14.65 -33.10 28.45
CA ARG A 119 -14.58 -31.66 28.64
C ARG A 119 -13.16 -31.14 28.88
N GLU A 120 -12.35 -31.78 29.71
CA GLU A 120 -11.01 -31.30 30.06
C GLU A 120 -10.04 -31.37 28.87
N VAL A 121 -10.26 -32.32 27.95
CA VAL A 121 -9.42 -32.51 26.75
C VAL A 121 -9.94 -31.73 25.54
N VAL A 122 -11.27 -31.69 25.37
CA VAL A 122 -11.92 -31.12 24.18
C VAL A 122 -12.13 -29.62 24.32
N GLN A 123 -12.54 -29.12 25.49
CA GLN A 123 -12.86 -27.70 25.66
C GLN A 123 -11.66 -26.79 25.36
N PRO A 124 -10.44 -27.03 25.90
CA PRO A 124 -9.29 -26.17 25.60
C PRO A 124 -8.94 -26.13 24.11
N LYS A 125 -9.16 -27.22 23.38
CA LYS A 125 -8.94 -27.30 21.93
C LYS A 125 -9.96 -26.46 21.16
N CYS A 126 -11.23 -26.49 21.56
CA CYS A 126 -12.26 -25.62 20.99
C CYS A 126 -11.94 -24.13 21.24
N ASP A 127 -11.60 -23.80 22.48
CA ASP A 127 -11.27 -22.42 22.88
C ASP A 127 -10.06 -21.90 22.09
N GLU A 128 -9.04 -22.74 21.90
CA GLU A 128 -7.85 -22.39 21.11
C GLU A 128 -8.18 -22.18 19.63
N LEU A 129 -9.01 -23.04 19.01
CA LEU A 129 -9.44 -22.83 17.62
C LEU A 129 -10.17 -21.49 17.48
N SER A 130 -11.11 -21.17 18.37
CA SER A 130 -11.80 -19.87 18.36
C SER A 130 -10.82 -18.70 18.48
N ARG A 131 -9.91 -18.77 19.46
CA ARG A 131 -8.90 -17.73 19.70
C ARG A 131 -8.00 -17.52 18.48
N VAL A 132 -7.57 -18.58 17.81
CA VAL A 132 -6.70 -18.50 16.63
C VAL A 132 -7.45 -17.96 15.42
N CYS A 133 -8.72 -18.35 15.21
CA CYS A 133 -9.58 -17.76 14.18
C CYS A 133 -9.71 -16.24 14.36
N GLU A 134 -9.98 -15.78 15.59
CA GLU A 134 -10.04 -14.35 15.93
C GLU A 134 -8.71 -13.64 15.63
N LEU A 135 -7.59 -14.23 16.06
CA LEU A 135 -6.26 -13.68 15.86
C LEU A 135 -5.89 -13.54 14.37
N ILE A 136 -6.20 -14.55 13.55
CA ILE A 136 -5.96 -14.49 12.09
C ILE A 136 -6.77 -13.35 11.47
N ASN A 137 -8.06 -13.27 11.81
CA ASN A 137 -8.94 -12.21 11.30
C ASN A 137 -8.47 -10.82 11.73
N GLU A 138 -8.05 -10.66 12.98
CA GLU A 138 -7.49 -9.41 13.49
C GLU A 138 -6.23 -9.01 12.71
N ARG A 139 -5.27 -9.93 12.53
CA ARG A 139 -4.01 -9.65 11.82
C ARG A 139 -4.24 -9.28 10.36
N ILE A 140 -5.09 -10.02 9.65
CA ILE A 140 -5.44 -9.74 8.26
C ILE A 140 -6.14 -8.38 8.14
N SER A 141 -7.13 -8.11 9.00
CA SER A 141 -7.86 -6.84 9.00
C SER A 141 -6.93 -5.65 9.26
N LYS A 142 -6.05 -5.78 10.26
CA LYS A 142 -5.03 -4.77 10.56
C LYS A 142 -4.07 -4.53 9.40
N ARG A 143 -3.67 -5.59 8.70
CA ARG A 143 -2.82 -5.50 7.50
C ARG A 143 -3.52 -4.74 6.37
N ILE A 144 -4.78 -5.06 6.09
CA ILE A 144 -5.60 -4.35 5.09
C ILE A 144 -5.75 -2.87 5.46
N GLU A 145 -6.09 -2.56 6.71
CA GLU A 145 -6.24 -1.18 7.19
C GLU A 145 -4.94 -0.38 7.01
N THR A 146 -3.81 -0.98 7.39
CA THR A 146 -2.48 -0.38 7.23
C THR A 146 -2.19 -0.05 5.77
N LEU A 147 -2.44 -1.01 4.86
CA LEU A 147 -2.23 -0.81 3.43
C LEU A 147 -3.14 0.27 2.84
N ILE A 148 -4.41 0.34 3.24
CA ILE A 148 -5.34 1.38 2.79
C ILE A 148 -4.83 2.77 3.19
N LYS A 149 -4.42 2.95 4.45
CA LYS A 149 -3.86 4.23 4.93
C LYS A 149 -2.59 4.62 4.16
N ALA A 150 -1.71 3.65 3.90
CA ALA A 150 -0.48 3.87 3.13
C ALA A 150 -0.79 4.20 1.65
N ARG A 151 -1.79 3.54 1.05
CA ARG A 151 -2.26 3.83 -0.32
C ARG A 151 -2.77 5.26 -0.47
N GLU A 152 -3.60 5.72 0.48
CA GLU A 152 -4.08 7.11 0.48
C GLU A 152 -2.94 8.13 0.56
N LEU A 153 -1.89 7.82 1.34
CA LEU A 153 -0.70 8.64 1.40
C LEU A 153 0.02 8.69 0.05
N MET A 154 0.19 7.55 -0.63
CA MET A 154 0.80 7.51 -1.97
C MET A 154 -0.02 8.29 -2.99
N GLU A 155 -1.35 8.24 -2.93
CA GLU A 155 -2.21 9.03 -3.81
C GLU A 155 -2.01 10.54 -3.62
N ARG A 156 -1.90 11.00 -2.36
CA ARG A 156 -1.60 12.41 -2.04
C ARG A 156 -0.21 12.82 -2.56
N VAL A 157 0.78 11.94 -2.41
CA VAL A 157 2.14 12.13 -2.93
C VAL A 157 2.14 12.27 -4.46
N GLU A 158 1.44 11.41 -5.19
CA GLU A 158 1.34 11.50 -6.66
C GLU A 158 0.66 12.80 -7.11
N LYS A 159 -0.43 13.22 -6.45
CA LYS A 159 -1.12 14.49 -6.74
C LYS A 159 -0.18 15.68 -6.53
N ALA A 160 0.58 15.68 -5.44
CA ALA A 160 1.57 16.71 -5.16
C ALA A 160 2.71 16.76 -6.18
N ASN A 161 3.25 15.60 -6.58
CA ASN A 161 4.26 15.53 -7.63
C ASN A 161 3.73 16.11 -8.96
N LYS A 162 2.50 15.76 -9.35
CA LYS A 162 1.82 16.34 -10.51
C LYS A 162 1.62 17.85 -10.38
N TRP A 163 1.26 18.33 -9.19
CA TRP A 163 1.16 19.76 -8.91
C TRP A 163 2.50 20.47 -9.07
N CYS A 164 3.59 19.97 -8.46
CA CYS A 164 4.92 20.54 -8.60
C CYS A 164 5.38 20.57 -10.07
N ALA A 165 5.14 19.50 -10.84
CA ALA A 165 5.47 19.46 -12.26
C ALA A 165 4.75 20.57 -13.05
N ARG A 166 3.44 20.72 -12.84
CA ARG A 166 2.64 21.79 -13.45
C ARG A 166 3.13 23.20 -13.07
N GLY A 167 3.53 23.41 -11.82
CA GLY A 167 4.04 24.72 -11.37
C GLY A 167 5.35 25.12 -12.03
N ILE A 168 6.28 24.17 -12.16
CA ILE A 168 7.53 24.40 -12.89
C ILE A 168 7.25 24.68 -14.37
N GLU A 169 6.36 23.92 -14.99
CA GLU A 169 5.95 24.12 -16.39
C GLU A 169 5.33 25.51 -16.58
N LEU A 170 4.36 25.89 -15.74
CA LEU A 170 3.72 27.21 -15.74
C LEU A 170 4.75 28.35 -15.62
N LEU A 171 5.68 28.24 -14.67
CA LEU A 171 6.70 29.26 -14.47
C LEU A 171 7.69 29.37 -15.65
N ALA A 172 7.93 28.27 -16.37
CA ALA A 172 8.79 28.21 -17.53
C ALA A 172 8.12 28.72 -18.81
N THR A 173 6.81 28.49 -18.98
CA THR A 173 6.05 28.95 -20.16
C THR A 173 5.72 30.43 -20.10
N GLN A 174 5.58 31.00 -18.89
CA GLN A 174 5.36 32.43 -18.71
C GLN A 174 6.58 33.26 -19.15
N ARG A 175 6.42 33.99 -20.25
CA ARG A 175 7.44 34.91 -20.78
C ARG A 175 7.40 36.25 -20.07
N ILE A 176 8.21 36.40 -19.03
CA ILE A 176 8.29 37.64 -18.22
C ILE A 176 8.63 38.86 -19.09
N GLU A 177 9.39 38.70 -20.19
CA GLU A 177 9.73 39.82 -21.05
C GLU A 177 8.49 40.48 -21.66
N LYS A 178 7.48 39.70 -22.04
CA LYS A 178 6.22 40.22 -22.61
C LYS A 178 5.37 40.94 -21.57
N CYS A 179 5.42 40.51 -20.31
CA CYS A 179 4.73 41.14 -19.19
C CYS A 179 5.26 42.54 -18.88
N SER A 180 6.51 42.85 -19.27
CA SER A 180 7.08 44.18 -19.07
C SER A 180 6.57 45.24 -20.05
N VAL A 181 5.92 44.81 -21.13
CA VAL A 181 5.45 45.67 -22.24
C VAL A 181 3.95 45.98 -22.13
N SER A 182 3.16 45.12 -21.48
CA SER A 182 1.73 45.30 -21.28
C SER A 182 1.30 44.93 -19.86
N ALA A 183 0.61 45.86 -19.18
CA ALA A 183 0.05 45.64 -17.85
C ALA A 183 -1.03 44.55 -17.84
N GLU A 184 -1.82 44.44 -18.91
CA GLU A 184 -2.87 43.42 -19.06
C GLU A 184 -2.27 42.00 -19.11
N ILE A 185 -1.16 41.83 -19.83
CA ILE A 185 -0.44 40.53 -19.89
C ILE A 185 0.16 40.19 -18.52
N ALA A 186 0.67 41.18 -17.79
CA ALA A 186 1.19 40.98 -16.44
C ALA A 186 0.10 40.60 -15.45
N GLU A 187 -1.10 41.19 -15.56
CA GLU A 187 -2.26 40.89 -14.73
C GLU A 187 -2.81 39.49 -15.02
N GLN A 188 -2.93 39.10 -16.29
CA GLN A 188 -3.33 37.75 -16.66
C GLN A 188 -2.35 36.68 -16.14
N SER A 189 -1.05 36.91 -16.29
CA SER A 189 -0.01 35.99 -15.78
C SER A 189 0.00 35.91 -14.24
N LEU A 190 -0.35 37.02 -13.57
CA LEU A 190 -0.48 37.08 -12.12
C LEU A 190 -1.67 36.24 -11.65
N GLN A 191 -2.83 36.43 -12.29
CA GLN A 191 -4.05 35.70 -11.99
C GLN A 191 -3.86 34.19 -12.18
N GLU A 192 -3.22 33.77 -13.28
CA GLU A 192 -2.92 32.37 -13.57
C GLU A 192 -2.09 31.70 -12.46
N ILE A 193 -1.08 32.39 -11.92
CA ILE A 193 -0.28 31.85 -10.80
C ILE A 193 -1.10 31.81 -9.50
N GLN A 194 -1.94 32.82 -9.25
CA GLN A 194 -2.78 32.85 -8.05
C GLN A 194 -3.82 31.73 -8.06
N GLU A 195 -4.45 31.47 -9.21
CA GLU A 195 -5.36 30.35 -9.42
C GLU A 195 -4.62 29.01 -9.24
N TYR A 196 -3.44 28.86 -9.84
CA TYR A 196 -2.62 27.66 -9.64
C TYR A 196 -2.25 27.42 -8.17
N LEU A 197 -1.82 28.45 -7.45
CA LEU A 197 -1.51 28.34 -6.02
C LEU A 197 -2.72 27.93 -5.18
N ALA A 198 -3.93 28.38 -5.55
CA ALA A 198 -5.16 27.97 -4.86
C ALA A 198 -5.44 26.46 -4.98
N THR A 199 -5.02 25.81 -6.10
CA THR A 199 -5.17 24.35 -6.28
C THR A 199 -4.29 23.53 -5.33
N ALA A 200 -3.33 24.13 -4.62
CA ALA A 200 -2.49 23.41 -3.67
C ALA A 200 -3.28 22.77 -2.51
N ALA A 201 -4.49 23.27 -2.22
CA ALA A 201 -5.38 22.72 -1.20
C ALA A 201 -5.91 21.31 -1.56
N GLU A 202 -5.91 20.92 -2.85
CA GLU A 202 -6.54 19.69 -3.34
C GLU A 202 -5.87 18.41 -2.86
N PHE A 203 -4.55 18.43 -2.64
CA PHE A 203 -3.79 17.25 -2.20
C PHE A 203 -3.62 17.16 -0.68
N LYS A 204 -4.18 18.11 0.08
CA LYS A 204 -4.27 18.10 1.56
C LYS A 204 -2.94 17.76 2.27
N LEU A 205 -1.80 18.19 1.72
CA LEU A 205 -0.49 17.99 2.37
C LEU A 205 -0.14 19.10 3.37
N SER A 206 -0.99 20.13 3.48
CA SER A 206 -0.75 21.34 4.27
C SER A 206 -0.96 21.18 5.78
N SER A 207 -1.35 20.00 6.27
CA SER A 207 -1.56 19.69 7.70
C SER A 207 -0.42 18.82 8.24
N PRO A 208 0.59 19.41 8.91
CA PRO A 208 1.72 18.65 9.45
C PRO A 208 1.32 17.61 10.51
N LYS A 209 0.19 17.79 11.20
CA LYS A 209 -0.25 16.89 12.28
C LYS A 209 -0.88 15.60 11.76
N GLU A 210 -1.82 15.70 10.82
CA GLU A 210 -2.46 14.50 10.21
C GLU A 210 -1.43 13.67 9.44
N PHE A 211 -0.52 14.35 8.75
CA PHE A 211 0.54 13.73 7.98
C PHE A 211 1.56 12.99 8.86
N LYS A 212 2.01 13.63 9.96
CA LYS A 212 2.98 13.05 10.88
C LYS A 212 2.46 11.80 11.57
N ASN A 213 1.17 11.73 11.90
CA ASN A 213 0.56 10.55 12.52
C ASN A 213 0.52 9.35 11.55
N VAL A 214 0.07 9.56 10.30
CA VAL A 214 0.04 8.51 9.27
C VAL A 214 1.45 7.96 8.99
N ILE A 215 2.45 8.83 8.97
CA ILE A 215 3.86 8.48 8.74
C ILE A 215 4.48 7.76 9.94
N GLN A 216 4.17 8.18 11.18
CA GLN A 216 4.76 7.60 12.38
C GLN A 216 4.26 6.18 12.65
N GLU A 217 3.01 5.88 12.34
CA GLU A 217 2.38 4.62 12.76
C GLU A 217 2.52 3.47 11.76
N SER A 218 2.76 3.74 10.47
CA SER A 218 2.49 2.74 9.42
C SER A 218 3.38 2.74 8.17
N THR A 219 4.49 3.48 8.16
CA THR A 219 5.29 3.64 6.92
C THR A 219 6.76 3.26 7.08
N THR A 220 7.34 2.76 5.98
CA THR A 220 8.76 2.39 5.87
C THR A 220 9.66 3.62 5.84
N LEU A 221 10.97 3.41 6.00
CA LEU A 221 11.96 4.50 5.95
C LEU A 221 11.99 5.15 4.56
N GLU A 222 11.80 4.35 3.52
CA GLU A 222 11.76 4.74 2.12
C GLU A 222 10.54 5.62 1.85
N THR A 223 9.36 5.23 2.35
CA THR A 223 8.13 6.03 2.26
C THR A 223 8.31 7.38 2.95
N LYS A 224 8.96 7.41 4.12
CA LYS A 224 9.29 8.65 4.84
C LYS A 224 10.17 9.58 4.01
N ALA A 225 11.22 9.03 3.40
CA ALA A 225 12.15 9.80 2.57
C ALA A 225 11.46 10.38 1.33
N LEU A 226 10.65 9.58 0.62
CA LEU A 226 9.87 10.01 -0.53
C LEU A 226 8.95 11.17 -0.17
N VAL A 227 8.21 11.02 0.91
CA VAL A 227 7.32 12.04 1.46
C VAL A 227 8.07 13.35 1.75
N SER A 228 9.20 13.30 2.47
CA SER A 228 9.98 14.49 2.81
C SER A 228 10.49 15.21 1.56
N GLN A 229 10.91 14.44 0.54
CA GLN A 229 11.35 15.00 -0.73
C GLN A 229 10.22 15.74 -1.46
N VAL A 230 9.00 15.20 -1.44
CA VAL A 230 7.82 15.81 -2.09
C VAL A 230 7.41 17.09 -1.38
N LEU A 231 7.43 17.11 -0.05
CA LEU A 231 7.15 18.33 0.73
C LEU A 231 8.15 19.45 0.42
N GLN A 232 9.46 19.13 0.40
CA GLN A 232 10.47 20.12 0.03
C GLN A 232 10.24 20.67 -1.38
N ARG A 233 9.84 19.80 -2.32
CA ARG A 233 9.55 20.22 -3.70
C ARG A 233 8.32 21.13 -3.78
N ILE A 234 7.32 20.94 -2.92
CA ILE A 234 6.18 21.84 -2.80
C ILE A 234 6.64 23.22 -2.33
N ASP A 235 7.42 23.28 -1.25
CA ASP A 235 7.93 24.53 -0.69
C ASP A 235 8.76 25.31 -1.72
N ASP A 236 9.62 24.61 -2.48
CA ASP A 236 10.45 25.20 -3.52
C ASP A 236 9.60 25.81 -4.65
N VAL A 237 8.59 25.07 -5.15
CA VAL A 237 7.68 25.56 -6.20
C VAL A 237 6.85 26.75 -5.71
N GLN A 238 6.32 26.67 -4.49
CA GLN A 238 5.55 27.75 -3.89
C GLN A 238 6.40 29.01 -3.74
N LEU A 239 7.65 28.89 -3.26
CA LEU A 239 8.59 30.01 -3.18
C LEU A 239 8.91 30.61 -4.55
N MET A 240 9.04 29.78 -5.60
CA MET A 240 9.25 30.27 -6.97
C MET A 240 8.04 31.04 -7.50
N CYS A 241 6.82 30.55 -7.23
CA CYS A 241 5.58 31.22 -7.56
C CYS A 241 5.44 32.56 -6.81
N ASP A 242 5.70 32.60 -5.51
CA ASP A 242 5.61 33.82 -4.68
C ASP A 242 6.58 34.91 -5.15
N LYS A 243 7.80 34.53 -5.51
CA LYS A 243 8.78 35.44 -6.14
C LYS A 243 8.25 36.00 -7.46
N ARG A 244 7.63 35.16 -8.30
CA ARG A 244 7.05 35.59 -9.57
C ARG A 244 5.86 36.52 -9.37
N VAL A 245 4.95 36.20 -8.45
CA VAL A 245 3.81 37.04 -8.03
C VAL A 245 4.29 38.43 -7.59
N THR A 246 5.34 38.50 -6.76
CA THR A 246 5.90 39.76 -6.28
C THR A 246 6.42 40.63 -7.43
N VAL A 247 7.03 40.02 -8.46
CA VAL A 247 7.51 40.74 -9.65
C VAL A 247 6.34 41.21 -10.52
N LEU A 248 5.36 40.35 -10.78
CA LEU A 248 4.21 40.69 -11.62
C LEU A 248 3.35 41.80 -11.02
N LYS A 249 3.10 41.79 -9.70
CA LYS A 249 2.42 42.88 -8.99
C LYS A 249 3.10 44.24 -9.15
N LYS A 250 4.44 44.26 -9.30
CA LYS A 250 5.17 45.51 -9.56
C LYS A 250 5.05 45.98 -11.01
N LEU A 251 4.81 45.07 -11.96
CA LEU A 251 4.63 45.39 -13.37
C LEU A 251 3.22 45.89 -13.67
N THR A 252 2.19 45.38 -12.99
CA THR A 252 0.81 45.85 -13.14
C THR A 252 0.59 47.28 -12.64
N LEU A 253 1.38 47.73 -11.65
CA LEU A 253 1.30 49.09 -11.10
C LEU A 253 2.14 50.13 -11.85
N LYS A 254 2.95 49.74 -12.84
CA LYS A 254 3.74 50.70 -13.62
C LYS A 254 2.85 51.39 -14.67
N PRO A 255 2.71 52.73 -14.65
CA PRO A 255 2.04 53.42 -15.75
C PRO A 255 2.81 53.20 -17.05
N PRO A 256 2.11 53.14 -18.21
CA PRO A 256 2.77 53.01 -19.50
C PRO A 256 3.79 54.15 -19.63
N ARG A 257 5.03 53.82 -20.03
CA ARG A 257 6.05 54.86 -20.24
C ARG A 257 5.45 55.89 -21.20
N PRO A 258 5.59 57.21 -20.92
CA PRO A 258 5.22 58.24 -21.88
C PRO A 258 5.93 57.91 -23.18
N VAL A 259 5.17 57.63 -24.24
CA VAL A 259 5.72 57.48 -25.56
C VAL A 259 6.24 58.86 -25.94
N GLN A 260 7.55 59.06 -25.82
CA GLN A 260 8.19 60.27 -26.36
C GLN A 260 8.03 60.17 -27.87
N THR A 261 7.03 60.85 -28.41
CA THR A 261 6.87 61.04 -29.85
C THR A 261 8.10 61.76 -30.35
N VAL A 262 9.02 60.99 -30.91
CA VAL A 262 10.18 61.53 -31.61
C VAL A 262 9.62 62.29 -32.80
N THR A 263 9.83 63.61 -32.80
CA THR A 263 9.49 64.47 -33.93
C THR A 263 10.20 63.92 -35.17
N PRO A 264 9.51 63.65 -36.29
CA PRO A 264 10.18 63.21 -37.51
C PRO A 264 11.20 64.28 -37.90
N GLU A 265 12.43 63.82 -38.15
CA GLU A 265 13.54 64.67 -38.56
C GLU A 265 13.13 65.45 -39.83
N PRO A 266 13.30 66.79 -39.85
CA PRO A 266 12.95 67.59 -41.02
C PRO A 266 13.74 67.12 -42.23
N ALA A 267 13.04 66.94 -43.36
CA ALA A 267 13.62 66.49 -44.61
C ALA A 267 14.87 67.30 -44.97
N VAL A 268 16.00 66.60 -45.13
CA VAL A 268 17.28 67.16 -45.54
C VAL A 268 17.13 67.81 -46.93
N PRO A 269 17.45 69.10 -47.09
CA PRO A 269 17.52 69.74 -48.41
C PRO A 269 18.59 69.07 -49.27
N LEU A 270 18.25 68.78 -50.53
CA LEU A 270 19.12 68.21 -51.56
C LEU A 270 20.45 68.98 -51.64
N GLN A 271 21.57 68.29 -51.40
CA GLN A 271 22.91 68.83 -51.65
C GLN A 271 23.24 68.78 -53.16
N PRO A 272 23.93 69.79 -53.71
CA PRO A 272 24.40 69.79 -55.11
C PRO A 272 25.55 68.79 -55.32
N PRO A 273 25.80 68.38 -56.58
CA PRO A 273 26.77 67.34 -56.91
C PRO A 273 28.21 67.88 -56.85
N GLY A 274 29.03 67.34 -55.95
CA GLY A 274 30.48 67.58 -56.03
C GLY A 274 31.32 67.26 -54.80
N GLY A 275 31.82 66.02 -54.73
CA GLY A 275 33.10 65.61 -54.10
C GLY A 275 33.17 65.66 -52.56
N ALA A 276 33.91 64.82 -51.84
CA ALA A 276 34.99 63.88 -52.17
C ALA A 276 35.20 62.90 -50.96
N PRO A 277 36.26 62.07 -50.88
CA PRO A 277 36.17 60.60 -50.87
C PRO A 277 36.35 59.95 -49.48
N HIS A 278 35.87 58.71 -49.36
CA HIS A 278 36.10 57.80 -48.24
C HIS A 278 37.59 57.53 -47.93
N PRO A 279 37.95 57.47 -46.64
CA PRO A 279 39.08 56.66 -46.19
C PRO A 279 38.60 55.34 -45.56
N ILE A 280 39.02 54.25 -46.20
CA ILE A 280 38.90 52.86 -45.75
C ILE A 280 39.88 52.57 -44.60
N PHE A 281 39.34 51.93 -43.55
CA PHE A 281 39.93 51.01 -42.56
C PHE A 281 41.43 51.06 -42.23
N ARG A 282 41.74 51.18 -40.93
CA ARG A 282 42.76 50.34 -40.27
C ARG A 282 42.31 49.81 -38.91
N THR A 283 42.49 48.51 -38.75
CA THR A 283 42.22 47.61 -37.61
C THR A 283 43.16 47.79 -36.41
N ARG A 284 42.64 47.58 -35.19
CA ARG A 284 43.21 46.90 -33.98
C ARG A 284 42.55 47.48 -32.72
N ARG A 285 42.27 46.79 -31.61
CA ARG A 285 42.55 45.43 -31.13
C ARG A 285 41.50 45.15 -30.03
N SER A 286 40.93 43.94 -30.05
CA SER A 286 39.98 43.45 -29.04
C SER A 286 40.68 43.13 -27.72
N TYR A 287 40.14 43.62 -26.60
CA TYR A 287 40.36 43.08 -25.26
C TYR A 287 39.03 42.47 -24.78
N ASN A 288 38.89 41.16 -24.94
CA ASN A 288 37.78 40.40 -24.38
C ASN A 288 38.05 40.06 -22.91
N LYS A 289 37.14 40.49 -22.03
CA LYS A 289 37.08 40.08 -20.62
C LYS A 289 36.00 39.00 -20.51
N VAL A 290 36.41 37.74 -20.37
CA VAL A 290 35.54 36.58 -20.20
C VAL A 290 35.33 36.30 -18.70
N ARG A 291 34.07 36.34 -18.28
CA ARG A 291 33.47 35.80 -17.04
C ARG A 291 31.98 35.74 -17.38
N VAL A 292 31.24 34.63 -17.35
CA VAL A 292 31.21 33.48 -16.45
C VAL A 292 30.57 32.31 -17.21
N LEU A 293 31.22 31.16 -17.26
CA LEU A 293 30.68 29.86 -17.67
C LEU A 293 31.00 28.92 -16.52
N GLN A 294 30.01 28.61 -15.67
CA GLN A 294 30.02 27.47 -14.75
C GLN A 294 28.71 27.47 -13.93
N HIS A 295 27.63 26.89 -14.46
CA HIS A 295 26.65 26.17 -13.63
C HIS A 295 25.65 25.30 -14.42
N THR A 296 26.04 24.75 -15.58
CA THR A 296 25.19 23.86 -16.40
C THR A 296 25.87 22.55 -16.80
N THR A 297 26.81 22.05 -15.98
CA THR A 297 27.50 20.77 -16.25
C THR A 297 27.30 19.68 -15.19
N TYR A 298 26.50 19.89 -14.14
CA TYR A 298 26.30 18.87 -13.10
C TYR A 298 25.12 17.90 -13.34
N LEU A 299 24.21 18.16 -14.29
CA LEU A 299 23.04 17.30 -14.53
C LEU A 299 23.17 16.36 -15.73
N THR A 300 24.19 16.51 -16.58
CA THR A 300 24.39 15.62 -17.74
C THR A 300 25.45 14.54 -17.52
N GLN A 301 26.20 14.59 -16.41
CA GLN A 301 27.26 13.61 -16.11
C GLN A 301 26.83 12.49 -15.16
N ARG A 302 25.67 12.61 -14.49
CA ARG A 302 25.12 11.55 -13.62
C ARG A 302 24.24 10.54 -14.35
N ARG A 303 23.71 10.91 -15.52
CA ARG A 303 22.88 10.02 -16.37
C ARG A 303 23.69 9.03 -17.22
N ARG A 304 25.02 9.24 -17.35
CA ARG A 304 25.94 8.32 -18.06
C ARG A 304 26.67 7.32 -17.15
N ARG A 305 26.57 7.47 -15.82
CA ARG A 305 27.18 6.52 -14.85
C ARG A 305 26.22 5.46 -14.31
N LEU A 306 24.90 5.57 -14.56
CA LEU A 306 23.94 4.50 -14.25
C LEU A 306 23.62 3.58 -15.45
N CYS A 307 23.81 4.03 -16.69
CA CYS A 307 23.64 3.17 -17.87
C CYS A 307 24.85 2.25 -18.16
N ASN A 308 26.02 2.49 -17.57
CA ASN A 308 27.20 1.63 -17.73
C ASN A 308 27.39 0.63 -16.57
N SER A 309 26.45 0.55 -15.62
CA SER A 309 26.46 -0.45 -14.54
C SER A 309 25.47 -1.61 -14.79
N LEU A 310 24.74 -1.61 -15.90
CA LEU A 310 23.75 -2.62 -16.28
C LEU A 310 24.07 -3.32 -17.62
N ALA A 311 25.32 -3.21 -18.10
CA ALA A 311 25.75 -3.81 -19.36
C ALA A 311 27.11 -4.52 -19.24
N GLY A 312 27.31 -5.25 -18.14
CA GLY A 312 28.55 -6.00 -17.90
C GLY A 312 28.39 -7.07 -16.85
N GLU A 313 27.61 -8.12 -17.15
CA GLU A 313 27.77 -9.46 -16.56
C GLU A 313 26.90 -10.46 -17.34
N CYS A 314 27.41 -10.88 -18.49
CA CYS A 314 27.05 -12.13 -19.15
C CYS A 314 28.32 -12.66 -19.82
N ALA A 315 28.98 -13.61 -19.17
CA ALA A 315 29.84 -14.59 -19.81
C ALA A 315 29.69 -15.93 -19.05
N PRO A 316 29.59 -17.06 -19.75
CA PRO A 316 29.32 -18.35 -19.14
C PRO A 316 30.61 -18.98 -18.61
N GLN A 317 30.53 -19.65 -17.46
CA GLN A 317 31.50 -20.68 -17.09
C GLN A 317 30.86 -22.05 -17.31
N SER A 318 31.19 -22.63 -18.46
CA SER A 318 31.34 -24.07 -18.63
C SER A 318 32.54 -24.53 -17.81
N ASP A 319 32.38 -25.60 -17.04
CA ASP A 319 33.25 -26.79 -17.08
C ASP A 319 32.72 -27.83 -16.07
N GLU A 320 32.10 -28.87 -16.63
CA GLU A 320 32.17 -30.26 -16.12
C GLU A 320 33.48 -30.88 -16.65
N PRO A 321 33.99 -32.00 -16.10
CA PRO A 321 33.29 -33.02 -15.30
C PRO A 321 33.84 -33.27 -13.89
#